data_AF-A0A2T0VMU2-F1
#
_entry.id   AF-A0A2T0VMU2-F1
#
_cell.length_a   1.000
_cell.length_b   1.000
_cell.length_c   1.000
_cell.angle_alpha   90.00
_cell.angle_beta   90.00
_cell.angle_gamma   90.00
#
_symmetry.space_group_name_H-M   'P 1'
#
loop_
_entity.id
_entity.type
_entity.pdbx_description
1 polymer ?
#
loop_
_entity_poly.entity_id
_entity_poly.type
_entity_poly.pdbx_seq_one_letter_code
_entity_poly.pdbx_strand_id
1 'polypeptide(L)'
;MYSYQKRLIAVKLYIKYEHSLTSVIQELGYPSPKALYKWFKEYEANGDLSRTSKRNRVFTQEEKQFAVDHYIEYGRNYSRTVRMLGYPDRNILSDWCKELAPEARKIRRSRLNYSQEQKKEAVIHLVSRETSVQTIAERLQVTRKTLYDWKEELVGEELPPNMSNMPDSPHLEELKDEVDGLKREVYRLRMEKDILEKSSELIKKNGASIQNNSPTKKKHG
;
A
#
# COMPACT_ATOMS: atom_id res chain seq x y z
N MET A 1 -12.21 -16.60 33.44
CA MET A 1 -11.82 -15.29 33.99
C MET A 1 -12.99 -14.76 34.82
N TYR A 2 -12.78 -14.34 36.07
CA TYR A 2 -13.88 -13.91 36.95
C TYR A 2 -14.27 -12.45 36.70
N SER A 3 -15.57 -12.15 36.67
CA SER A 3 -16.07 -10.78 36.50
C SER A 3 -15.63 -9.88 37.67
N TYR A 4 -15.57 -8.56 37.43
CA TYR A 4 -15.25 -7.58 38.49
C TYR A 4 -16.13 -7.77 39.73
N GLN A 5 -17.44 -7.93 39.54
CA GLN A 5 -18.40 -8.17 40.62
C GLN A 5 -18.06 -9.43 41.42
N LYS A 6 -17.78 -10.57 40.75
CA LYS A 6 -17.42 -11.82 41.44
C LYS A 6 -16.12 -11.70 42.22
N ARG A 7 -15.13 -10.96 41.70
CA ARG A 7 -13.86 -10.70 42.40
C ARG A 7 -14.06 -9.82 43.63
N LEU A 8 -14.88 -8.77 43.52
CA LEU A 8 -15.18 -7.86 44.62
C LEU A 8 -15.94 -8.55 45.75
N ILE A 9 -16.92 -9.39 45.42
CA ILE A 9 -17.65 -10.20 46.40
C ILE A 9 -16.67 -11.12 47.16
N ALA A 10 -15.77 -11.80 46.45
CA ALA A 10 -14.79 -12.69 47.08
C ALA A 10 -13.83 -11.95 48.02
N VAL A 11 -13.35 -10.76 47.64
CA VAL A 11 -12.48 -9.94 48.49
C VAL A 11 -13.21 -9.39 49.72
N LYS A 12 -14.46 -8.94 49.57
CA LYS A 12 -15.28 -8.50 50.71
C LYS A 12 -15.55 -9.62 51.70
N LEU A 13 -15.86 -10.83 51.20
CA LEU A 13 -16.08 -12.00 52.04
C LEU A 13 -14.78 -12.41 52.76
N TYR A 14 -13.64 -12.29 52.10
CA TYR A 14 -12.32 -12.55 52.69
C TYR A 14 -11.99 -11.62 53.86
N ILE A 15 -12.34 -10.33 53.75
CA ILE A 15 -12.19 -9.36 54.87
C ILE A 15 -13.17 -9.70 55.99
N LYS A 16 -14.42 -10.06 55.66
CA LYS A 16 -15.45 -10.43 56.63
C LYS A 16 -15.05 -11.65 57.48
N TYR A 17 -14.34 -12.62 56.90
CA TYR A 17 -13.88 -13.83 57.60
C TYR A 17 -12.45 -13.74 58.13
N GLU A 18 -11.98 -12.54 58.47
CA GLU A 18 -10.66 -12.33 59.07
C GLU A 18 -9.53 -13.00 58.28
N HIS A 19 -9.62 -12.93 56.94
CA HIS A 19 -8.65 -13.51 56.01
C HIS A 19 -8.62 -15.06 55.96
N SER A 20 -9.70 -15.73 56.33
CA SER A 20 -9.85 -17.18 56.10
C SER A 20 -10.11 -17.51 54.62
N LEU A 21 -9.06 -17.99 53.93
CA LEU A 21 -9.15 -18.45 52.54
C LEU A 21 -10.11 -19.64 52.38
N THR A 22 -10.04 -20.59 53.31
CA THR A 22 -10.83 -21.83 53.28
C THR A 22 -12.32 -21.53 53.37
N SER A 23 -12.72 -20.61 54.26
CA SER A 23 -14.12 -20.21 54.44
C SER A 23 -14.70 -19.57 53.18
N VAL A 24 -13.94 -18.70 52.52
CA VAL A 24 -14.37 -18.06 51.26
C VAL A 24 -14.53 -19.08 50.13
N ILE A 25 -13.61 -20.04 50.03
CA ILE A 25 -13.65 -21.06 48.98
C ILE A 25 -14.79 -22.05 49.21
N GLN A 26 -15.06 -22.45 50.46
CA GLN A 26 -16.18 -23.32 50.80
C GLN A 26 -17.52 -22.66 50.50
N GLU A 27 -17.66 -21.36 50.77
CA GLU A 27 -18.93 -20.66 50.55
C GLU A 27 -19.19 -20.31 49.08
N LEU A 28 -18.18 -19.80 48.37
CA LEU A 28 -18.35 -19.33 46.99
C LEU A 28 -18.06 -20.42 45.95
N GLY A 29 -17.33 -21.49 46.29
CA GLY A 29 -16.87 -22.52 45.35
C GLY A 29 -15.81 -22.03 44.35
N TYR A 30 -15.37 -20.78 44.50
CA TYR A 30 -14.33 -20.09 43.75
C TYR A 30 -13.81 -18.95 44.63
N PRO A 31 -12.70 -18.26 44.34
CA PRO A 31 -11.65 -18.51 43.35
C PRO A 31 -10.54 -19.43 43.93
N SER A 32 -9.44 -19.62 43.20
CA SER A 32 -8.27 -20.30 43.79
C SER A 32 -7.62 -19.44 44.90
N PRO A 33 -6.96 -20.06 45.90
CA PRO A 33 -6.30 -19.32 46.99
C PRO A 33 -5.34 -18.22 46.49
N LYS A 34 -4.54 -18.55 45.46
CA LYS A 34 -3.60 -17.62 44.83
C LYS A 34 -4.29 -16.43 44.15
N ALA A 35 -5.47 -16.66 43.56
CA ALA A 35 -6.23 -15.60 42.91
C ALA A 35 -6.86 -14.66 43.94
N LEU A 36 -7.44 -15.20 45.02
CA LEU A 36 -8.00 -14.40 46.11
C LEU A 36 -6.94 -13.52 46.76
N TYR A 37 -5.76 -14.09 47.06
CA TYR A 37 -4.65 -13.34 47.62
C TYR A 37 -4.21 -12.19 46.71
N LYS A 38 -4.11 -12.44 45.40
CA LYS A 38 -3.75 -11.40 44.42
C LYS A 38 -4.79 -10.28 44.36
N TRP A 39 -6.07 -10.61 44.35
CA TRP A 39 -7.14 -9.60 44.33
C TRP A 39 -7.17 -8.81 45.64
N PHE A 40 -7.02 -9.48 46.79
CA PHE A 40 -6.96 -8.80 48.07
C PHE A 40 -5.79 -7.81 48.14
N LYS A 41 -4.59 -8.22 47.72
CA LYS A 41 -3.42 -7.33 47.66
C LYS A 41 -3.63 -6.13 46.71
N GLU A 42 -4.31 -6.35 45.59
CA GLU A 42 -4.66 -5.28 44.65
C GLU A 42 -5.67 -4.29 45.25
N TYR A 43 -6.65 -4.80 46.02
CA TYR A 43 -7.67 -4.02 46.71
C TYR A 43 -7.09 -3.23 47.89
N GLU A 44 -6.18 -3.83 48.67
CA GLU A 44 -5.50 -3.16 49.79
C GLU A 44 -4.63 -1.98 49.30
N ALA A 45 -3.92 -2.16 48.17
CA ALA A 45 -3.06 -1.11 47.62
C ALA A 45 -3.82 0.05 46.98
N ASN A 46 -4.96 -0.21 46.31
CA ASN A 46 -5.64 0.78 45.47
C ASN A 46 -7.03 1.21 45.99
N GLY A 47 -7.57 0.53 47.01
CA GLY A 47 -8.94 0.72 47.51
C GLY A 47 -10.05 0.15 46.60
N ASP A 48 -9.72 -0.33 45.40
CA ASP A 48 -10.65 -1.00 44.48
C ASP A 48 -9.89 -2.03 43.62
N LEU A 49 -10.63 -2.97 43.04
CA LEU A 49 -10.11 -3.96 42.10
C LEU A 49 -10.10 -3.40 40.67
N SER A 50 -9.09 -3.73 39.87
CA SER A 50 -9.11 -3.34 38.47
C SER A 50 -10.25 -4.03 37.71
N ARG A 51 -11.09 -3.22 37.06
CA ARG A 51 -12.20 -3.69 36.21
C ARG A 51 -11.72 -4.53 35.03
N THR A 52 -10.47 -4.36 34.62
CA THR A 52 -9.83 -5.14 33.55
C THR A 52 -8.57 -5.82 34.07
N SER A 53 -8.39 -7.11 33.78
CA SER A 53 -7.16 -7.83 34.16
C SER A 53 -6.02 -7.41 33.23
N LYS A 54 -5.58 -6.15 33.30
CA LYS A 54 -4.46 -5.65 32.51
C LYS A 54 -3.21 -5.67 33.36
N ARG A 55 -2.35 -6.64 33.06
CA ARG A 55 -0.97 -6.65 33.52
C ARG A 55 -0.23 -5.59 32.70
N ASN A 56 -0.37 -4.32 33.07
CA ASN A 56 0.42 -3.25 32.47
C ASN A 56 1.84 -3.39 33.04
N ARG A 57 2.71 -4.16 32.37
CA ARG A 57 4.15 -3.91 32.49
C ARG A 57 4.37 -2.53 31.91
N VAL A 58 4.70 -1.57 32.76
CA VAL A 58 5.17 -0.26 32.32
C VAL A 58 6.59 -0.51 31.79
N PHE A 59 6.77 -0.34 30.48
CA PHE A 59 8.08 -0.44 29.85
C PHE A 59 8.74 0.94 29.90
N THR A 60 10.04 0.98 30.19
CA THR A 60 10.78 2.25 30.18
C THR A 60 10.98 2.74 28.75
N GLN A 61 11.23 4.04 28.58
CA GLN A 61 11.51 4.60 27.26
C GLN A 61 12.79 4.01 26.64
N GLU A 62 13.77 3.65 27.47
CA GLU A 62 15.01 2.98 27.04
C GLU A 62 14.74 1.57 26.52
N GLU A 63 13.94 0.78 27.23
CA GLU A 63 13.51 -0.56 26.79
C GLU A 63 12.76 -0.49 25.46
N LYS A 64 11.91 0.53 25.31
CA LYS A 64 11.17 0.80 24.09
C LYS A 64 12.10 1.11 22.92
N GLN A 65 13.06 2.02 23.12
CA GLN A 65 14.01 2.41 22.08
C GLN A 65 14.88 1.22 21.67
N PHE A 66 15.44 0.49 22.64
CA PHE A 66 16.26 -0.69 22.39
C PHE A 66 15.51 -1.76 21.57
N ALA A 67 14.24 -2.00 21.87
CA ALA A 67 13.44 -2.97 21.13
C ALA A 67 13.19 -2.52 19.67
N VAL A 68 13.02 -1.21 19.42
CA VAL A 68 12.86 -0.65 18.08
C VAL A 68 14.18 -0.72 17.31
N ASP A 69 15.30 -0.34 17.92
CA ASP A 69 16.63 -0.37 17.30
C ASP A 69 17.01 -1.80 16.90
N HIS A 70 16.80 -2.76 17.80
CA HIS A 70 16.99 -4.19 17.50
C HIS A 70 16.05 -4.67 16.39
N TYR A 71 14.82 -4.16 16.29
CA TYR A 71 13.96 -4.50 15.15
C TYR A 71 14.53 -3.99 13.82
N ILE A 72 15.10 -2.79 13.80
CA ILE A 72 15.68 -2.19 12.58
C ILE A 72 16.93 -2.94 12.16
N GLU A 73 17.85 -3.18 13.10
CA GLU A 73 19.14 -3.84 12.86
C GLU A 73 18.97 -5.29 12.37
N TYR A 74 18.05 -6.05 12.96
CA TYR A 74 17.88 -7.48 12.68
C TYR A 74 16.85 -7.79 11.57
N GLY A 75 16.67 -6.88 10.62
CA GLY A 75 15.93 -7.13 9.39
C GLY A 75 14.40 -7.01 9.50
N ARG A 76 13.91 -6.16 10.41
CA ARG A 76 12.50 -5.73 10.49
C ARG A 76 11.53 -6.90 10.67
N ASN A 77 11.85 -7.82 11.58
CA ASN A 77 11.01 -8.99 11.90
C ASN A 77 10.57 -8.98 13.37
N TYR A 78 9.34 -8.52 13.62
CA TYR A 78 8.75 -8.44 14.96
C TYR A 78 8.84 -9.76 15.74
N SER A 79 8.53 -10.90 15.12
CA SER A 79 8.54 -12.19 15.81
C SER A 79 9.95 -12.63 16.21
N ARG A 80 10.97 -12.22 15.45
CA ARG A 80 12.38 -12.49 15.81
C ARG A 80 12.80 -11.62 16.98
N THR A 81 12.51 -10.32 16.93
CA THR A 81 12.83 -9.37 18.01
C THR A 81 12.18 -9.79 19.33
N VAL A 82 10.89 -10.12 19.31
CA VAL A 82 10.18 -10.59 20.52
C VAL A 82 10.76 -11.90 21.06
N ARG A 83 11.17 -12.82 20.18
CA ARG A 83 11.80 -14.08 20.62
C ARG A 83 13.17 -13.85 21.24
N MET A 84 13.96 -12.91 20.71
CA MET A 84 15.32 -12.63 21.20
C MET A 84 15.29 -11.83 22.51
N LEU A 85 14.44 -10.81 22.59
CA LEU A 85 14.36 -9.93 23.77
C LEU A 85 13.48 -10.52 24.88
N GLY A 86 12.54 -11.41 24.56
CA GLY A 86 11.57 -11.97 25.50
C GLY A 86 10.45 -10.99 25.92
N TYR A 87 10.52 -9.76 25.40
CA TYR A 87 9.53 -8.69 25.51
C TYR A 87 9.74 -7.73 24.31
N PRO A 88 8.84 -6.78 24.03
CA PRO A 88 7.42 -6.73 24.42
C PRO A 88 6.59 -7.75 23.61
N ASP A 89 5.26 -7.74 23.72
CA ASP A 89 4.42 -8.49 22.77
C ASP A 89 4.56 -7.93 21.34
N ARG A 90 4.28 -8.76 20.34
CA ARG A 90 4.39 -8.39 18.92
C ARG A 90 3.57 -7.15 18.56
N ASN A 91 2.37 -7.01 19.11
CA ASN A 91 1.52 -5.86 18.82
C ASN A 91 2.09 -4.58 19.43
N ILE A 92 2.58 -4.68 20.66
CA ILE A 92 3.23 -3.57 21.38
C ILE A 92 4.46 -3.10 20.61
N LEU A 93 5.32 -4.02 20.17
CA LEU A 93 6.49 -3.68 19.34
C LEU A 93 6.08 -2.98 18.03
N SER A 94 5.01 -3.46 17.40
CA SER A 94 4.50 -2.82 16.18
C SER A 94 3.99 -1.41 16.43
N ASP A 95 3.41 -1.12 17.59
CA ASP A 95 2.94 0.23 17.93
C ASP A 95 4.13 1.15 18.27
N TRP A 96 5.12 0.65 19.01
CA TRP A 96 6.36 1.38 19.27
C TRP A 96 7.11 1.75 17.98
N CYS A 97 7.20 0.83 17.02
CA CYS A 97 7.80 1.15 15.72
C CYS A 97 6.99 2.19 14.94
N LYS A 98 5.65 2.26 15.07
CA LYS A 98 4.85 3.31 14.43
C LYS A 98 5.14 4.68 15.03
N GLU A 99 5.37 4.73 16.34
CA GLU A 99 5.60 5.97 17.07
C GLU A 99 7.03 6.48 16.90
N LEU A 100 8.03 5.59 16.96
CA LEU A 100 9.44 5.97 17.00
C LEU A 100 10.18 5.86 15.66
N ALA A 101 9.71 5.02 14.73
CA ALA A 101 10.38 4.78 13.45
C ALA A 101 9.38 4.46 12.32
N PRO A 102 8.49 5.42 11.96
CA PRO A 102 7.46 5.20 10.94
C PRO A 102 8.06 4.82 9.57
N GLU A 103 9.24 5.31 9.24
CA GLU A 103 9.99 5.01 8.02
C GLU A 103 10.58 3.59 8.00
N ALA A 104 10.94 3.03 9.16
CA ALA A 104 11.46 1.67 9.26
C ALA A 104 10.36 0.59 9.22
N ARG A 105 9.10 1.01 9.01
CA ARG A 105 7.96 0.10 8.96
C ARG A 105 8.10 -0.86 7.79
N LYS A 106 7.92 -2.16 8.09
CA LYS A 106 7.78 -3.17 7.04
C LYS A 106 6.50 -2.92 6.25
N ILE A 107 6.66 -2.33 5.05
CA ILE A 107 5.57 -2.19 4.08
C ILE A 107 5.19 -3.60 3.61
N ARG A 108 3.93 -3.99 3.83
CA ARG A 108 3.41 -5.22 3.23
C ARG A 108 3.18 -4.92 1.75
N ARG A 109 3.97 -5.54 0.87
CA ARG A 109 3.84 -5.41 -0.59
C ARG A 109 2.41 -5.65 -1.08
N SER A 110 1.64 -6.50 -0.39
CA SER A 110 0.23 -6.79 -0.69
C SER A 110 -0.76 -5.66 -0.38
N ARG A 111 -0.33 -4.55 0.25
CA ARG A 111 -1.18 -3.39 0.57
C ARG A 111 -0.89 -2.17 -0.31
N LEU A 112 0.05 -2.29 -1.24
CA LEU A 112 0.28 -1.27 -2.24
C LEU A 112 -0.84 -1.42 -3.27
N ASN A 113 -1.84 -0.54 -3.19
CA ASN A 113 -2.89 -0.43 -4.20
C ASN A 113 -2.26 0.28 -5.40
N TYR A 114 -1.90 -0.47 -6.43
CA TYR A 114 -1.40 0.10 -7.68
C TYR A 114 -2.58 0.52 -8.55
N SER A 115 -2.50 1.73 -9.13
CA SER A 115 -3.50 2.16 -10.12
C SER A 115 -3.37 1.32 -11.40
N GLN A 116 -4.42 1.30 -12.21
CA GLN A 116 -4.40 0.55 -13.47
C GLN A 116 -3.35 1.10 -14.44
N GLU A 117 -3.09 2.42 -14.39
CA GLU A 117 -2.06 3.11 -15.16
C GLU A 117 -0.66 2.66 -14.74
N GLN A 118 -0.40 2.55 -13.43
CA GLN A 118 0.88 2.08 -12.91
C GLN A 118 1.16 0.63 -13.32
N LYS A 119 0.13 -0.24 -13.31
CA LYS A 119 0.25 -1.61 -13.81
C LYS A 119 0.60 -1.62 -15.31
N LYS A 120 -0.10 -0.81 -16.11
CA LYS A 120 0.13 -0.72 -17.57
C LYS A 120 1.55 -0.24 -17.90
N GLU A 121 2.02 0.82 -17.24
CA GLU A 121 3.38 1.34 -17.42
C GLU A 121 4.43 0.28 -17.07
N ALA A 122 4.23 -0.45 -15.96
CA ALA A 122 5.11 -1.54 -15.55
C ALA A 122 5.18 -2.67 -16.58
N VAL A 123 4.04 -3.05 -17.18
CA VAL A 123 3.98 -4.10 -18.21
C VAL A 123 4.60 -3.63 -19.52
N ILE A 124 4.42 -2.37 -19.92
CA ILE A 124 5.09 -1.80 -21.10
C ILE A 124 6.60 -1.91 -20.94
N HIS A 125 7.16 -1.45 -19.81
CA HIS A 125 8.60 -1.57 -19.56
C HIS A 125 9.10 -3.02 -19.50
N LEU A 126 8.27 -3.94 -18.97
CA LEU A 126 8.59 -5.38 -18.93
C LEU A 126 8.68 -5.98 -20.34
N VAL A 127 7.76 -5.62 -21.23
CA VAL A 127 7.68 -6.14 -22.60
C VAL A 127 8.72 -5.48 -23.51
N SER A 128 8.95 -4.18 -23.37
CA SER A 128 9.92 -3.43 -24.19
C SER A 128 11.38 -3.82 -23.90
N ARG A 129 11.67 -4.57 -22.83
CA ARG A 129 13.02 -5.03 -22.42
C ARG A 129 14.08 -3.92 -22.27
N GLU A 130 13.69 -2.65 -22.28
CA GLU A 130 14.60 -1.50 -22.14
C GLU A 130 15.25 -1.44 -20.74
N THR A 131 14.59 -2.02 -19.73
CA THR A 131 15.07 -2.05 -18.35
C THR A 131 14.99 -3.46 -17.77
N SER A 132 15.93 -3.79 -16.87
CA SER A 132 15.91 -5.08 -16.18
C SER A 132 14.64 -5.23 -15.35
N VAL A 133 14.02 -6.41 -15.42
CA VAL A 133 12.85 -6.79 -14.60
C VAL A 133 13.08 -6.53 -13.12
N GLN A 134 14.32 -6.68 -12.65
CA GLN A 134 14.66 -6.41 -11.26
C GLN A 134 14.60 -4.92 -10.92
N THR A 135 15.10 -4.05 -11.79
CA THR A 135 15.06 -2.59 -11.59
C THR A 135 13.62 -2.08 -11.56
N ILE A 136 12.75 -2.62 -12.42
CA ILE A 136 11.31 -2.30 -12.42
C ILE A 136 10.67 -2.73 -11.08
N ALA A 137 10.98 -3.96 -10.63
CA ALA A 137 10.45 -4.50 -9.39
C ALA A 137 10.89 -3.69 -8.16
N GLU A 138 12.15 -3.25 -8.12
CA GLU A 138 12.69 -2.42 -7.04
C GLU A 138 12.06 -1.02 -7.03
N ARG A 139 11.96 -0.37 -8.20
CA ARG A 139 11.31 0.96 -8.34
C ARG A 139 9.87 0.94 -7.85
N LEU A 140 9.12 -0.10 -8.23
CA LEU A 140 7.72 -0.25 -7.86
C LEU A 140 7.54 -0.96 -6.51
N GLN A 141 8.61 -1.41 -5.85
CA GLN A 141 8.59 -2.22 -4.63
C GLN A 141 7.75 -3.51 -4.71
N VAL A 142 7.60 -4.06 -5.92
CA VAL A 142 6.89 -5.32 -6.18
C VAL A 142 7.86 -6.49 -6.30
N THR A 143 7.32 -7.70 -6.34
CA THR A 143 8.12 -8.90 -6.65
C THR A 143 8.09 -9.13 -8.16
N ARG A 144 9.15 -9.72 -8.73
CA ARG A 144 9.16 -10.10 -10.16
C ARG A 144 7.92 -10.90 -10.57
N LYS A 145 7.48 -11.83 -9.70
CA LYS A 145 6.24 -12.61 -9.91
C LYS A 145 5.04 -11.70 -10.14
N THR A 146 4.87 -10.66 -9.33
CA THR A 146 3.76 -9.70 -9.45
C THR A 146 3.76 -8.97 -10.79
N LEU A 147 4.94 -8.67 -11.36
CA LEU A 147 5.03 -8.06 -12.70
C LEU A 147 4.54 -9.03 -13.80
N TYR A 148 4.86 -10.33 -13.67
CA TYR A 148 4.35 -11.36 -14.58
C TYR A 148 2.86 -11.61 -14.39
N ASP A 149 2.37 -11.64 -13.14
CA ASP A 149 0.94 -11.75 -12.85
C ASP A 149 0.17 -10.57 -13.47
N TRP A 150 0.72 -9.33 -13.43
CA TRP A 150 0.13 -8.17 -14.11
C TRP A 150 0.19 -8.25 -15.63
N LYS A 151 1.26 -8.82 -16.19
CA LYS A 151 1.35 -9.07 -17.64
C LYS A 151 0.23 -10.02 -18.08
N GLU A 152 0.05 -11.11 -17.34
CA GLU A 152 -1.00 -12.11 -17.61
C GLU A 152 -2.40 -11.49 -17.47
N GLU A 153 -2.64 -10.69 -16.42
CA GLU A 153 -3.92 -9.98 -16.20
C GLU A 153 -4.25 -8.98 -17.33
N LEU A 154 -3.26 -8.24 -17.83
CA LEU A 154 -3.48 -7.14 -18.78
C LEU A 154 -3.39 -7.54 -20.25
N VAL A 155 -2.60 -8.57 -20.57
CA VAL A 155 -2.26 -8.95 -21.95
C VAL A 155 -2.69 -10.38 -22.28
N GLY A 156 -3.00 -11.21 -21.29
CA GLY A 156 -3.36 -12.62 -21.50
C GLY A 156 -2.17 -13.49 -21.90
N GLU A 157 -2.47 -14.75 -22.23
CA GLU A 157 -1.48 -15.79 -22.61
C GLU A 157 -0.91 -15.58 -24.03
N GLU A 158 -1.38 -14.57 -24.76
CA GLU A 158 -1.05 -14.30 -26.17
C GLU A 158 0.39 -13.79 -26.41
N LEU A 159 1.12 -13.40 -25.36
CA LEU A 159 2.54 -13.01 -25.49
C LEU A 159 3.46 -14.08 -24.91
N PRO A 160 4.35 -14.70 -25.71
CA PRO A 160 5.24 -15.74 -25.23
C PRO A 160 6.06 -15.26 -24.03
N PRO A 161 6.32 -16.13 -23.04
CA PRO A 161 7.07 -15.78 -21.83
C PRO A 161 8.52 -15.38 -22.14
N ASN A 162 9.01 -15.69 -23.34
CA ASN A 162 10.37 -15.43 -23.76
C ASN A 162 10.42 -15.01 -25.24
N MET A 163 10.51 -13.69 -25.52
CA MET A 163 10.86 -13.15 -26.85
C MET A 163 12.30 -13.50 -27.29
N SER A 164 12.98 -14.43 -26.62
CA SER A 164 14.28 -14.99 -27.06
C SER A 164 14.11 -15.99 -28.21
N ASN A 165 12.91 -16.53 -28.40
CA ASN A 165 12.57 -17.47 -29.47
C ASN A 165 11.32 -16.97 -30.20
N MET A 166 11.33 -15.74 -30.71
CA MET A 166 10.48 -15.49 -31.88
C MET A 166 11.06 -16.33 -33.01
N PRO A 167 10.27 -17.15 -33.73
CA PRO A 167 10.69 -17.56 -35.05
C PRO A 167 10.94 -16.26 -35.83
N ASP A 168 12.04 -16.16 -36.56
CA ASP A 168 12.24 -15.13 -37.58
C ASP A 168 11.09 -15.28 -38.58
N SER A 169 9.96 -14.64 -38.28
CA SER A 169 8.75 -14.73 -39.06
C SER A 169 8.88 -13.70 -40.17
N PRO A 170 8.82 -14.10 -41.45
CA PRO A 170 8.82 -13.18 -42.60
C PRO A 170 7.81 -12.04 -42.47
N HIS A 171 6.74 -12.29 -41.70
CA HIS A 171 5.68 -11.34 -41.42
C HIS A 171 6.12 -10.12 -40.59
N LEU A 172 7.22 -10.21 -39.83
CA LEU A 172 7.72 -9.08 -39.04
C LEU A 172 8.28 -7.98 -39.94
N GLU A 173 8.93 -8.36 -41.04
CA GLU A 173 9.52 -7.40 -41.98
C GLU A 173 8.41 -6.73 -42.82
N GLU A 174 7.40 -7.51 -43.23
CA GLU A 174 6.19 -6.97 -43.86
C GLU A 174 5.47 -5.95 -42.96
N LEU A 175 5.35 -6.25 -41.66
CA LEU A 175 4.76 -5.32 -40.69
C LEU A 175 5.58 -4.05 -40.51
N LYS A 176 6.91 -4.13 -40.54
CA LYS A 176 7.77 -2.93 -40.49
C LYS A 176 7.60 -2.07 -41.73
N ASP A 177 7.57 -2.69 -42.90
CA ASP A 177 7.34 -2.00 -44.17
C ASP A 177 5.97 -1.30 -44.18
N GLU A 178 4.94 -1.97 -43.65
CA GLU A 178 3.60 -1.40 -43.49
C GLU A 178 3.60 -0.20 -42.52
N VAL A 179 4.26 -0.34 -41.36
CA VAL A 179 4.40 0.76 -40.38
C VAL A 179 5.11 1.97 -40.99
N ASP A 180 6.18 1.75 -41.76
CA ASP A 180 6.93 2.83 -42.40
C ASP A 180 6.17 3.43 -43.59
N GLY A 181 5.31 2.65 -44.26
CA GLY A 181 4.33 3.14 -45.21
C GLY A 181 3.30 4.06 -44.55
N LEU A 182 2.70 3.62 -43.44
CA LEU A 182 1.72 4.39 -42.69
C LEU A 182 2.31 5.68 -42.10
N LYS A 183 3.55 5.67 -41.62
CA LYS A 183 4.23 6.89 -41.16
C LYS A 183 4.41 7.91 -42.28
N ARG A 184 4.81 7.46 -43.47
CA ARG A 184 4.94 8.31 -44.67
C ARG A 184 3.59 8.90 -45.05
N GLU A 185 2.53 8.10 -44.98
CA GLU A 185 1.16 8.53 -45.27
C GLU A 185 0.67 9.59 -44.28
N VAL A 186 0.87 9.37 -42.98
CA VAL A 186 0.53 10.36 -41.94
C VAL A 186 1.29 11.67 -42.16
N TYR A 187 2.57 11.59 -42.53
CA TYR A 187 3.36 12.78 -42.83
C TYR A 187 2.81 13.53 -44.06
N ARG A 188 2.48 12.82 -45.15
CA ARG A 188 1.88 13.40 -46.35
C ARG A 188 0.56 14.09 -46.04
N LEU A 189 -0.35 13.41 -45.35
CA LEU A 189 -1.67 13.94 -44.98
C LEU A 189 -1.56 15.18 -44.09
N ARG A 190 -0.56 15.23 -43.19
CA ARG A 190 -0.27 16.44 -42.40
C ARG A 190 0.15 17.61 -43.29
N MET A 191 1.04 17.39 -44.26
CA MET A 191 1.43 18.46 -45.18
C MET A 191 0.27 18.92 -46.07
N GLU A 192 -0.56 18.01 -46.56
CA GLU A 192 -1.75 18.37 -47.34
C GLU A 192 -2.73 19.21 -46.53
N LYS A 193 -2.96 18.82 -45.26
CA LYS A 193 -3.79 19.61 -44.34
C LYS A 193 -3.22 21.02 -44.16
N ASP A 194 -1.90 21.15 -43.93
CA ASP A 194 -1.26 22.45 -43.74
C ASP A 194 -1.36 23.35 -45.00
N ILE A 195 -1.25 22.77 -46.20
CA ILE A 195 -1.41 23.48 -47.47
C ILE A 195 -2.85 23.96 -47.65
N LEU A 196 -3.83 23.10 -47.36
CA LEU A 196 -5.25 23.44 -47.44
C LEU A 196 -5.63 24.50 -46.40
N GLU A 197 -5.10 24.41 -45.19
CA GLU A 197 -5.32 25.39 -44.12
C GLU A 197 -4.78 26.76 -44.52
N LYS A 198 -3.52 26.84 -44.96
CA LYS A 198 -2.92 28.09 -45.50
C LYS A 198 -3.70 28.65 -46.68
N SER A 199 -4.15 27.80 -47.60
CA SER A 199 -4.96 28.22 -48.75
C SER A 199 -6.31 28.79 -48.31
N SER A 200 -6.95 28.16 -47.31
CA SER A 200 -8.21 28.66 -46.73
C SER A 200 -8.04 30.00 -46.00
N GLU A 201 -6.91 30.20 -45.32
CA GLU A 201 -6.56 31.46 -44.67
C GLU A 201 -6.34 32.59 -45.69
N LEU A 202 -5.65 32.29 -46.80
CA LEU A 202 -5.46 33.26 -47.89
C LEU A 202 -6.79 33.64 -48.55
N ILE A 203 -7.71 32.67 -48.75
CA ILE A 203 -9.05 32.95 -49.29
C ILE A 203 -9.85 33.81 -48.30
N LYS A 204 -9.79 33.52 -46.99
CA LYS A 204 -10.44 34.35 -45.96
C LYS A 204 -9.85 35.77 -45.91
N LYS A 205 -8.53 35.92 -46.04
CA LYS A 205 -7.83 37.21 -46.03
C LYS A 205 -8.12 38.04 -47.29
N ASN A 206 -8.17 37.41 -48.46
CA ASN A 206 -8.45 38.07 -49.74
C ASN A 206 -9.95 38.34 -49.95
N GLY A 207 -10.83 37.51 -49.39
CA GLY A 207 -12.28 37.76 -49.37
C GLY A 207 -12.66 39.03 -48.59
N ALA A 208 -11.88 39.40 -47.56
CA ALA A 208 -12.04 40.65 -46.84
C ALA A 208 -11.58 41.90 -47.61
N SER A 209 -10.71 41.74 -48.62
CA SER A 209 -10.20 42.88 -49.43
C SER A 209 -11.07 43.21 -50.66
N ILE A 210 -11.92 42.29 -51.12
CA ILE A 210 -12.74 42.52 -52.33
C ILE A 210 -14.08 43.24 -52.03
N GLN A 211 -14.53 43.33 -50.77
CA GLN A 211 -15.77 44.05 -50.45
C GLN A 211 -15.65 45.59 -50.37
N ASN A 212 -14.46 46.18 -50.51
CA ASN A 212 -14.26 47.62 -50.34
C ASN A 212 -14.04 48.43 -51.64
N ASN A 213 -14.26 47.87 -52.83
CA ASN A 213 -14.23 48.67 -54.07
C ASN A 213 -15.36 48.26 -55.03
N SER A 214 -16.54 48.84 -54.84
CA SER A 214 -17.57 48.94 -55.89
C SER A 214 -17.56 50.35 -56.48
N PRO A 215 -17.22 50.54 -57.77
CA PRO A 215 -17.44 51.81 -58.45
C PRO A 215 -18.91 51.92 -58.86
N THR A 216 -19.57 52.97 -58.36
CA THR A 216 -20.89 53.42 -58.81
C THR A 216 -20.84 53.81 -60.29
N LYS A 217 -21.52 53.04 -61.15
CA LYS A 217 -21.93 53.47 -62.49
C LYS A 217 -23.45 53.47 -62.58
N LYS A 218 -24.04 54.61 -62.95
CA LYS A 218 -25.33 54.86 -63.64
C LYS A 218 -25.46 56.40 -63.71
N LYS A 219 -25.93 57.07 -64.76
CA LYS A 219 -26.72 56.70 -65.94
C LYS A 219 -26.64 57.84 -66.97
N HIS A 220 -26.72 57.50 -68.25
CA HIS A 220 -27.05 58.42 -69.35
C HIS A 220 -28.47 59.00 -69.20
N GLY A 221 -28.66 60.22 -69.69
CA GLY A 221 -29.93 60.94 -69.82
C GLY A 221 -29.66 62.41 -70.07
#